data_AF-A0A553K768-F1
#
_entry.id   AF-A0A553K768-F1
#
_cell.length_a   1.000
_cell.length_b   1.000
_cell.length_c   1.000
_cell.angle_alpha   90.00
_cell.angle_beta   90.00
_cell.angle_gamma   90.00
#
_symmetry.space_group_name_H-M   'P 1'
#
loop_
_entity.id
_entity.type
_entity.pdbx_description
1 polymer ?
#
loop_
_entity_poly.entity_id
_entity_poly.type
_entity_poly.pdbx_seq_one_letter_code
_entity_poly.pdbx_strand_id
1 'polypeptide(L)' 'MEAKLDSTADAVAASLRDMIINGELEAGERLVERDLADRFGISRIPMREAIQRLEREGLLDIFRN' A
#
# COMPACT_ATOMS: atom_id res chain seq x y z
N MET A 1 -18.15 -14.11 -12.01
CA MET A 1 -17.72 -13.70 -10.66
C MET A 1 -16.30 -14.20 -10.49
N GLU A 2 -15.33 -13.43 -10.95
CA GLU A 2 -13.90 -13.78 -10.80
C GLU A 2 -13.36 -12.99 -9.62
N ALA A 3 -13.07 -13.70 -8.54
CA ALA A 3 -12.28 -13.19 -7.44
C ALA A 3 -10.89 -12.85 -8.00
N LYS A 4 -10.62 -11.56 -8.19
CA LYS A 4 -9.36 -11.06 -8.75
C LYS A 4 -8.29 -11.11 -7.65
N LEU A 5 -7.59 -12.24 -7.54
CA LEU A 5 -6.46 -12.42 -6.61
C LEU A 5 -5.09 -12.12 -7.27
N ASP A 6 -5.05 -11.65 -8.52
CA ASP A 6 -3.81 -11.69 -9.32
C ASP A 6 -3.32 -10.33 -9.83
N SER A 7 -3.55 -9.20 -9.13
CA SER A 7 -2.81 -7.96 -9.44
C SER A 7 -1.73 -7.68 -8.41
N THR A 8 -0.55 -7.27 -8.88
CA THR A 8 0.56 -6.85 -8.01
C THR A 8 0.12 -5.79 -6.99
N ALA A 9 -0.84 -4.93 -7.35
CA ALA A 9 -1.44 -3.95 -6.44
C ALA A 9 -2.30 -4.59 -5.34
N ASP A 10 -3.03 -5.68 -5.62
CA ASP A 10 -3.81 -6.42 -4.61
C ASP A 10 -2.86 -7.04 -3.57
N ALA A 11 -1.80 -7.71 -4.03
CA ALA A 11 -0.82 -8.36 -3.16
C ALA A 11 -0.08 -7.34 -2.27
N VAL A 12 0.31 -6.19 -2.84
CA VAL A 12 1.00 -5.12 -2.11
C VAL A 12 0.08 -4.46 -1.10
N ALA A 13 -1.18 -4.21 -1.46
CA ALA A 13 -2.16 -3.67 -0.52
C ALA A 13 -2.39 -4.63 0.66
N ALA A 14 -2.49 -5.94 0.40
CA ALA A 14 -2.60 -6.94 1.45
C ALA A 14 -1.39 -6.93 2.39
N SER A 15 -0.18 -6.95 1.84
CA SER A 15 1.04 -6.92 2.66
C SER A 15 1.16 -5.64 3.48
N LEU A 16 0.89 -4.47 2.90
CA LEU A 16 0.93 -3.20 3.63
C LEU A 16 -0.15 -3.15 4.73
N ARG A 17 -1.34 -3.67 4.47
CA ARG A 17 -2.40 -3.78 5.47
C ARG A 17 -1.94 -4.61 6.67
N ASP A 18 -1.34 -5.76 6.42
CA ASP A 18 -0.84 -6.64 7.48
C ASP A 18 0.25 -5.95 8.30
N MET A 19 1.16 -5.22 7.66
CA MET A 19 2.20 -4.43 8.34
C MET A 19 1.60 -3.33 9.24
N ILE A 20 0.55 -2.64 8.80
CA ILE A 20 -0.16 -1.62 9.60
C ILE A 20 -0.85 -2.28 10.80
N ILE A 21 -1.58 -3.39 10.58
CA ILE A 21 -2.34 -4.08 11.63
C ILE A 21 -1.41 -4.68 12.69
N ASN A 22 -0.26 -5.21 12.27
CA ASN A 22 0.74 -5.77 13.18
C ASN A 22 1.60 -4.70 13.87
N GLY A 23 1.46 -3.43 13.52
CA GLY A 23 2.24 -2.33 14.07
C GLY A 23 3.69 -2.28 13.57
N GLU A 24 3.99 -2.93 12.45
CA GLU A 24 5.28 -2.77 11.75
C GLU A 24 5.40 -1.39 11.08
N LEU A 25 4.25 -0.80 10.71
CA LEU A 25 4.14 0.59 10.31
C LEU A 25 3.34 1.32 11.38
N GLU A 26 3.96 2.34 11.99
CA GLU A 26 3.34 3.04 13.11
C GLU A 26 2.28 4.05 12.63
N ALA A 27 1.27 4.29 13.48
CA ALA A 27 0.27 5.30 13.20
C ALA A 27 0.93 6.70 13.11
N GLY A 28 0.70 7.39 11.99
CA GLY A 28 1.33 8.69 11.72
C GLY A 28 2.73 8.60 11.14
N GLU A 29 3.28 7.39 10.95
CA GLU A 29 4.53 7.21 10.21
C GLU A 29 4.38 7.73 8.78
N ARG A 30 5.34 8.55 8.36
CA ARG A 30 5.35 9.09 7.00
C ARG A 30 5.90 8.05 6.03
N LEU A 31 5.01 7.52 5.19
CA LEU A 31 5.38 6.60 4.12
C LEU A 31 5.67 7.36 2.82
N VAL A 32 6.81 7.04 2.18
CA VAL A 32 7.18 7.61 0.88
C VAL A 32 6.92 6.57 -0.21
N GLU A 33 6.04 6.90 -1.17
CA GLU A 33 5.63 5.98 -2.26
C GLU A 33 6.82 5.36 -2.99
N ARG A 34 7.83 6.18 -3.33
CA ARG A 34 9.03 5.71 -4.03
C ARG A 34 9.80 4.69 -3.20
N ASP A 35 10.03 4.98 -1.93
CA ASP A 35 10.84 4.13 -1.06
C ASP A 35 10.10 2.82 -0.74
N LEU A 36 8.76 2.86 -0.65
CA LEU A 36 7.94 1.66 -0.61
C LEU A 36 8.07 0.87 -1.91
N ALA A 37 7.95 1.50 -3.09
CA ALA A 37 8.07 0.80 -4.37
C ALA A 37 9.42 0.07 -4.48
N ASP A 38 10.50 0.73 -4.07
CA ASP A 38 11.85 0.16 -4.04
C ASP A 38 11.95 -1.01 -3.03
N ARG A 39 11.38 -0.86 -1.83
CA ARG A 39 11.35 -1.94 -0.79
C ARG A 39 10.61 -3.18 -1.27
N PHE A 40 9.49 -2.99 -1.97
CA PHE A 40 8.69 -4.09 -2.51
C PHE A 40 9.23 -4.63 -3.85
N GLY A 41 10.24 -3.98 -4.44
CA GLY A 41 10.82 -4.37 -5.72
C GLY A 41 9.85 -4.23 -6.90
N ILE A 42 8.93 -3.26 -6.84
CA ILE A 42 7.90 -3.04 -7.85
C ILE A 42 7.97 -1.64 -8.44
N SER A 43 7.26 -1.41 -9.54
CA SER A 43 7.14 -0.06 -10.11
C SER A 43 6.15 0.81 -9.30
N ARG A 44 6.21 2.12 -9.52
CA ARG A 44 5.34 3.10 -8.83
C ARG A 44 3.86 2.95 -9.16
N ILE A 45 3.51 2.39 -10.32
CA ILE A 45 2.10 2.24 -10.75
C ILE A 45 1.33 1.31 -9.80
N PRO A 46 1.72 0.04 -9.59
CA PRO A 46 1.03 -0.85 -8.65
C PRO A 46 1.17 -0.41 -7.19
N MET A 47 2.28 0.24 -6.81
CA MET A 47 2.42 0.81 -5.46
C MET A 47 1.38 1.90 -5.20
N ARG A 48 1.22 2.84 -6.14
CA ARG A 48 0.22 3.90 -6.04
C ARG A 48 -1.20 3.35 -6.00
N GLU A 49 -1.50 2.33 -6.79
CA GLU A 49 -2.82 1.67 -6.75
C GLU A 49 -3.10 1.00 -5.40
N ALA A 50 -2.08 0.36 -4.80
CA ALA A 50 -2.19 -0.21 -3.47
C ALA A 50 -2.44 0.86 -2.41
N ILE A 51 -1.68 1.96 -2.42
CA ILE A 51 -1.86 3.10 -1.50
C ILE A 51 -3.26 3.71 -1.65
N GLN A 52 -3.76 3.91 -2.87
CA GLN A 52 -5.12 4.42 -3.11
C GLN A 52 -6.24 3.48 -2.64
N ARG A 53 -5.96 2.18 -2.48
CA ARG A 53 -6.93 1.25 -1.89
C ARG A 53 -6.93 1.36 -0.38
N LEU A 54 -5.75 1.38 0.22
CA LEU A 54 -5.60 1.54 1.67
C LEU A 54 -6.13 2.89 2.15
N GLU A 55 -6.01 3.96 1.35
CA GLU A 55 -6.64 5.24 1.64
C GLU A 55 -8.17 5.16 1.62
N ARG A 56 -8.76 4.49 0.62
CA ARG A 56 -10.21 4.23 0.58
C ARG A 56 -10.71 3.34 1.72
N GLU A 57 -9.85 2.49 2.26
CA GLU A 57 -10.12 1.66 3.44
C GLU A 57 -9.96 2.44 4.77
N GLY A 58 -9.44 3.67 4.73
CA GLY A 58 -9.18 4.50 5.91
C GLY A 58 -7.93 4.11 6.68
N LEU A 59 -7.01 3.36 6.08
CA LEU A 59 -5.75 2.94 6.69
C LEU A 59 -4.59 3.91 6.43
N LEU A 60 -4.69 4.74 5.40
CA LEU A 60 -3.67 5.72 5.02
C LEU A 60 -4.30 7.07 4.64
N ASP A 61 -3.55 8.15 4.86
CA ASP A 61 -3.85 9.47 4.32
C ASP A 61 -2.82 9.86 3.26
N ILE A 62 -3.28 10.37 2.11
CA ILE A 62 -2.40 10.79 1.02
C ILE A 62 -2.12 12.29 1.10
N PHE A 63 -0.86 12.63 1.35
CA PHE A 63 -0.37 14.02 1.29
C PHE A 63 0.32 14.28 -0.05
N ARG A 64 -0.21 15.22 -0.82
CA ARG A 64 0.45 15.73 -2.03
C ARG A 64 1.14 17.04 -1.67
N ASN A 65 2.46 17.07 -1.85
CA ASN A 65 3.27 18.27 -1.69
C ASN A 65 3.32 19.08 -2.97
#